data_AF-A0A0L6JPB7-F1
#
_entry.id   AF-A0A0L6JPB7-F1
#
_cell.length_a   1.000
_cell.length_b   1.000
_cell.length_c   1.000
_cell.angle_alpha   90.00
_cell.angle_beta   90.00
_cell.angle_gamma   90.00
#
_symmetry.space_group_name_H-M   'P 1'
#
loop_
_entity.id
_entity.type
_entity.pdbx_description
1 polymer ?
#
loop_
_entity_poly.entity_id
_entity_poly.type
_entity_poly.pdbx_seq_one_letter_code
_entity_poly.pdbx_strand_id
1 'polypeptide(L)'
;MKKVFYMKTRKPIPEDKKKVNIDKIGGLPTHKPLSFPKYPSGNEKGFIMQIYCDQEKFPDFIDNNILCWHIYANVNEHGDYEIVEVPVGAEINNNEGKEISRLEERIIYYEIGEEPDILNYDDEIDDYLTSRIGGSIPEDYIEYEKGFIGWIYESICDYELNIGGRTMTLMKNKSGNIEIDFE
;
A
#
# COMPACT_ATOMS: atom_id res chain seq x y z
N MET A 1 -24.24 1.30 9.34
CA MET A 1 -23.44 0.78 8.23
C MET A 1 -22.00 1.25 8.42
N LYS A 2 -21.04 0.33 8.57
CA LYS A 2 -19.61 0.67 8.59
C LYS A 2 -19.27 1.24 7.19
N LYS A 3 -18.49 2.33 7.12
CA LYS A 3 -18.08 2.93 5.83
C LYS A 3 -16.94 2.12 5.23
N VAL A 4 -17.00 1.89 3.93
CA VAL A 4 -15.95 1.18 3.18
C VAL A 4 -15.17 2.19 2.36
N PHE A 5 -13.88 1.98 2.20
CA PHE A 5 -13.02 2.84 1.41
C PHE A 5 -12.45 2.06 0.24
N TYR A 6 -12.31 2.74 -0.90
CA TYR A 6 -11.74 2.19 -2.12
C TYR A 6 -10.54 3.01 -2.54
N MET A 7 -9.42 2.33 -2.74
CA MET A 7 -8.25 2.94 -3.34
C MET A 7 -8.48 3.14 -4.83
N LYS A 8 -8.30 4.38 -5.31
CA LYS A 8 -8.41 4.75 -6.72
C LYS A 8 -7.19 5.53 -7.13
N THR A 9 -6.96 5.61 -8.44
CA THR A 9 -5.82 6.35 -9.00
C THR A 9 -6.23 7.33 -10.08
N ARG A 10 -5.45 8.39 -10.25
CA ARG A 10 -5.58 9.38 -11.33
C ARG A 10 -4.21 9.81 -11.84
N LYS A 11 -4.18 10.43 -13.02
CA LYS A 11 -2.94 11.04 -13.51
C LYS A 11 -2.56 12.24 -12.62
N PRO A 12 -1.25 12.49 -12.41
CA PRO A 12 -0.79 13.69 -11.72
C PRO A 12 -1.25 14.96 -12.43
N ILE A 13 -1.62 15.97 -11.66
CA ILE A 13 -1.94 17.32 -12.15
C ILE A 13 -0.86 18.31 -11.68
N PRO A 14 -0.70 19.49 -12.30
CA PRO A 14 0.35 20.44 -11.95
C PRO A 14 0.40 20.82 -10.47
N GLU A 15 -0.75 20.83 -9.78
CA GLU A 15 -0.88 21.15 -8.36
C GLU A 15 -0.25 20.09 -7.46
N ASP A 16 -0.21 18.83 -7.88
CA ASP A 16 0.37 17.73 -7.11
C ASP A 16 1.88 17.91 -6.94
N LYS A 17 2.55 18.54 -7.91
CA LYS A 17 3.99 18.84 -7.84
C LYS A 17 4.38 19.73 -6.67
N LYS A 18 3.41 20.44 -6.07
CA LYS A 18 3.63 21.30 -4.90
C LYS A 18 3.44 20.58 -3.58
N LYS A 19 2.87 19.38 -3.55
CA LYS A 19 2.67 18.64 -2.31
C LYS A 19 3.76 17.57 -2.18
N VAL A 20 4.40 17.55 -1.02
CA VAL A 20 5.46 16.59 -0.71
C VAL A 20 4.85 15.25 -0.29
N ASN A 21 3.77 15.30 0.50
CA ASN A 21 3.15 14.09 1.05
C ASN A 21 1.93 13.68 0.24
N ILE A 22 2.15 12.88 -0.81
CA ILE A 22 1.09 12.31 -1.64
C ILE A 22 1.26 10.79 -1.77
N ASP A 23 0.21 10.03 -1.52
CA ASP A 23 0.17 8.60 -1.84
C ASP A 23 0.21 8.40 -3.36
N LYS A 24 1.10 7.53 -3.85
CA LYS A 24 1.27 7.35 -5.30
C LYS A 24 1.74 5.95 -5.69
N ILE A 25 1.50 5.60 -6.95
CA ILE A 25 2.03 4.43 -7.65
C ILE A 25 3.03 4.92 -8.70
N GLY A 26 4.10 4.17 -8.94
CA GLY A 26 5.07 4.42 -10.00
C GLY A 26 6.00 5.61 -9.73
N GLY A 27 6.93 5.82 -10.67
CA GLY A 27 8.01 6.81 -10.53
C GLY A 27 9.03 6.41 -9.46
N LEU A 28 9.65 7.41 -8.83
CA LEU A 28 10.58 7.24 -7.71
C LEU A 28 9.91 7.59 -6.37
N PRO A 29 10.35 6.99 -5.25
CA PRO A 29 9.87 7.37 -3.92
C PRO A 29 10.16 8.84 -3.64
N THR A 30 9.29 9.49 -2.85
CA THR A 30 9.45 10.92 -2.51
C THR A 30 10.46 11.15 -1.39
N HIS A 31 10.48 10.24 -0.41
CA HIS A 31 11.45 10.25 0.69
C HIS A 31 12.50 9.17 0.49
N LYS A 32 13.67 9.35 1.07
CA LYS A 32 14.73 8.36 1.02
C LYS A 32 14.55 7.35 2.16
N PRO A 33 14.40 6.04 1.88
CA PRO A 33 14.47 5.04 2.94
C PRO A 33 15.90 4.96 3.51
N LEU A 34 16.06 4.38 4.70
CA LEU A 34 17.39 4.16 5.29
C LEU A 34 18.30 3.34 4.37
N SER A 35 17.71 2.37 3.67
CA SER A 35 18.33 1.62 2.60
C SER A 35 17.29 1.24 1.56
N PHE A 36 17.64 1.40 0.28
CA PHE A 36 16.83 0.83 -0.80
C PHE A 36 16.90 -0.70 -0.76
N PRO A 37 15.77 -1.40 -0.91
CA PRO A 37 15.75 -2.85 -0.89
C PRO A 37 16.46 -3.41 -2.13
N LYS A 38 17.23 -4.49 -1.91
CA LYS A 38 18.08 -5.10 -2.92
C LYS A 38 17.86 -6.60 -2.96
N TYR A 39 18.00 -7.19 -4.14
CA TYR A 39 18.08 -8.64 -4.28
C TYR A 39 19.37 -9.16 -3.63
N PRO A 40 19.46 -10.47 -3.33
CA PRO A 40 20.72 -11.10 -2.93
C PRO A 40 21.86 -10.89 -3.92
N SER A 41 21.56 -10.69 -5.21
CA SER A 41 22.54 -10.35 -6.26
C SER A 41 23.07 -8.91 -6.18
N GLY A 42 22.51 -8.06 -5.32
CA GLY A 42 22.93 -6.68 -5.10
C GLY A 42 22.20 -5.62 -5.94
N ASN A 43 21.40 -6.02 -6.94
CA ASN A 43 20.58 -5.09 -7.72
C ASN A 43 19.41 -4.55 -6.86
N GLU A 44 18.94 -3.33 -7.15
CA GLU A 44 17.81 -2.74 -6.43
C GLU A 44 16.46 -3.27 -6.92
N LYS A 45 15.53 -3.47 -5.98
CA LYS A 45 14.11 -3.74 -6.28
C LYS A 45 13.44 -2.46 -6.80
N GLY A 46 12.45 -2.63 -7.67
CA GLY A 46 11.74 -1.52 -8.28
C GLY A 46 10.68 -0.93 -7.36
N PHE A 47 10.55 0.40 -7.32
CA PHE A 47 9.52 1.08 -6.55
C PHE A 47 8.14 0.90 -7.18
N ILE A 48 7.17 0.45 -6.38
CA ILE A 48 5.77 0.27 -6.78
C ILE A 48 4.93 1.43 -6.30
N MET A 49 4.93 1.70 -5.00
CA MET A 49 4.04 2.69 -4.41
C MET A 49 4.54 3.21 -3.07
N GLN A 50 4.01 4.36 -2.68
CA GLN A 50 4.13 4.91 -1.33
C GLN A 50 2.76 5.22 -0.75
N ILE A 51 2.57 4.90 0.52
CA ILE A 51 1.37 5.21 1.29
C ILE A 51 1.81 5.91 2.57
N TYR A 52 1.43 7.16 2.77
CA TYR A 52 1.73 7.91 3.98
C TYR A 52 0.97 7.35 5.17
N CYS A 53 1.62 7.37 6.32
CA CYS A 53 1.02 6.96 7.58
C CYS A 53 0.54 8.22 8.31
N ASP A 54 -0.77 8.39 8.40
CA ASP A 54 -1.39 9.51 9.11
C ASP A 54 -2.51 9.03 10.04
N GLN A 55 -2.96 9.92 10.94
CA GLN A 55 -3.97 9.58 11.94
C GLN A 55 -5.33 9.23 11.33
N GLU A 56 -5.62 9.71 10.11
CA GLU A 56 -6.89 9.45 9.47
C GLU A 56 -6.95 8.04 8.90
N LYS A 57 -5.85 7.58 8.29
CA LYS A 57 -5.74 6.22 7.74
C LYS A 57 -5.40 5.18 8.80
N PHE A 58 -4.48 5.51 9.70
CA PHE A 58 -3.86 4.57 10.63
C PHE A 58 -3.71 5.18 12.04
N PRO A 59 -4.83 5.31 12.80
CA PRO A 59 -4.79 5.89 14.13
C PRO A 59 -3.86 5.15 15.10
N ASP A 60 -3.66 3.84 14.91
CA ASP A 60 -2.84 3.01 15.80
C ASP A 60 -1.34 2.94 15.41
N PHE A 61 -0.90 3.75 14.43
CA PHE A 61 0.47 3.73 13.91
C PHE A 61 1.28 4.99 14.22
N ILE A 62 0.65 6.02 14.79
CA ILE A 62 1.26 7.34 15.01
C ILE A 62 2.47 7.26 15.96
N ASP A 63 2.42 6.34 16.93
CA ASP A 63 3.48 6.17 17.91
C ASP A 63 4.72 5.42 17.37
N ASN A 64 4.66 4.90 16.13
CA ASN A 64 5.74 4.10 15.54
C ASN A 64 6.81 4.92 14.81
N ASN A 65 6.69 6.26 14.78
CA ASN A 65 7.63 7.15 14.08
C ASN A 65 7.79 6.83 12.57
N ILE A 66 6.73 6.33 11.93
CA ILE A 66 6.68 5.99 10.50
C ILE A 66 6.00 7.12 9.74
N LEU A 67 6.66 7.65 8.70
CA LEU A 67 6.14 8.66 7.79
C LEU A 67 5.29 8.05 6.68
N CYS A 68 5.82 7.02 6.03
CA CYS A 68 5.15 6.31 4.94
C CYS A 68 5.71 4.91 4.78
N TRP A 69 4.91 4.04 4.21
CA TRP A 69 5.37 2.76 3.67
C TRP A 69 5.73 2.92 2.21
N HIS A 70 6.86 2.37 1.83
CA HIS A 70 7.21 2.14 0.43
C HIS A 70 7.06 0.66 0.14
N ILE A 71 6.42 0.34 -0.97
CA ILE A 71 6.32 -1.02 -1.48
C ILE A 71 7.24 -1.12 -2.70
N TYR A 72 8.11 -2.12 -2.67
CA TYR A 72 9.03 -2.44 -3.75
C TYR A 72 8.76 -3.84 -4.25
N ALA A 73 9.05 -4.11 -5.53
CA ALA A 73 8.89 -5.43 -6.11
C ALA A 73 10.06 -5.84 -6.99
N ASN A 74 10.12 -7.14 -7.26
CA ASN A 74 10.91 -7.63 -8.37
C ASN A 74 10.34 -7.12 -9.70
N VAL A 75 11.16 -6.41 -10.48
CA VAL A 75 10.70 -5.83 -11.75
C VAL A 75 10.38 -6.88 -12.82
N ASN A 76 10.88 -8.11 -12.65
CA ASN A 76 10.77 -9.21 -13.61
C ASN A 76 9.95 -10.42 -13.10
N GLU A 77 9.56 -10.46 -11.82
CA GLU A 77 8.90 -11.62 -11.21
C GLU A 77 7.62 -11.22 -10.50
N HIS A 78 6.65 -12.13 -10.47
CA HIS A 78 5.40 -11.95 -9.74
C HIS A 78 5.59 -12.33 -8.26
N GLY A 79 4.97 -11.59 -7.34
CA GLY A 79 4.84 -11.99 -5.94
C GLY A 79 6.05 -11.75 -5.02
N ASP A 80 7.17 -11.19 -5.49
CA ASP A 80 8.28 -10.76 -4.60
C ASP A 80 8.12 -9.27 -4.28
N TYR A 81 7.45 -8.99 -3.15
CA TYR A 81 7.23 -7.65 -2.63
C TYR A 81 7.92 -7.44 -1.29
N GLU A 82 8.34 -6.21 -1.06
CA GLU A 82 8.98 -5.80 0.17
C GLU A 82 8.45 -4.44 0.61
N ILE A 83 8.05 -4.35 1.87
CA ILE A 83 7.61 -3.10 2.49
C ILE A 83 8.78 -2.52 3.28
N VAL A 84 9.10 -1.27 2.99
CA VAL A 84 10.08 -0.49 3.73
C VAL A 84 9.37 0.62 4.46
N GLU A 85 9.51 0.64 5.78
CA GLU A 85 9.02 1.72 6.62
C GLU A 85 10.00 2.89 6.57
N VAL A 86 9.51 4.04 6.11
CA VAL A 86 10.28 5.27 6.05
C VAL A 86 9.99 6.06 7.32
N PRO A 87 11.02 6.45 8.10
CA PRO A 87 10.79 7.14 9.36
C PRO A 87 10.39 8.61 9.17
N VAL A 88 9.72 9.17 10.16
CA VAL A 88 9.50 10.63 10.24
C VAL A 88 10.84 11.35 10.27
N GLY A 89 10.94 12.41 9.46
CA GLY A 89 12.18 13.18 9.29
C GLY A 89 13.13 12.63 8.22
N ALA A 90 12.73 11.59 7.48
CA ALA A 90 13.47 11.14 6.30
C ALA A 90 13.70 12.29 5.30
N GLU A 91 14.85 12.26 4.64
CA GLU A 91 15.22 13.26 3.64
C GLU A 91 14.41 13.10 2.35
N ILE A 92 14.18 14.21 1.64
CA ILE A 92 13.61 14.18 0.30
C ILE A 92 14.56 13.44 -0.64
N ASN A 93 14.00 12.52 -1.42
CA ASN A 93 14.74 11.76 -2.40
C ASN A 93 15.13 12.64 -3.60
N ASN A 94 16.42 12.74 -3.88
CA ASN A 94 16.96 13.50 -5.02
C ASN A 94 17.17 12.60 -6.24
N ASN A 95 16.11 11.89 -6.65
CA ASN A 95 16.06 10.94 -7.78
C ASN A 95 16.91 9.67 -7.61
N GLU A 96 16.99 9.11 -6.40
CA GLU A 96 17.60 7.81 -6.13
C GLU A 96 16.57 6.67 -6.12
N GLY A 97 17.05 5.44 -6.29
CA GLY A 97 16.24 4.22 -6.36
C GLY A 97 15.96 3.75 -7.78
N LYS A 98 15.17 2.67 -7.90
CA LYS A 98 14.85 2.05 -9.19
C LYS A 98 13.38 2.20 -9.54
N GLU A 99 13.09 2.86 -10.65
CA GLU A 99 11.75 2.87 -11.24
C GLU A 99 11.43 1.56 -11.95
N ILE A 100 10.13 1.25 -12.05
CA ILE A 100 9.61 0.20 -12.91
C ILE A 100 9.03 0.85 -14.17
N SER A 101 9.67 0.63 -15.31
CA SER A 101 9.38 1.35 -16.56
C SER A 101 7.95 1.20 -17.08
N ARG A 102 7.24 0.12 -16.74
CA ARG A 102 5.83 -0.09 -17.12
C ARG A 102 4.84 0.63 -16.19
N LEU A 103 5.29 1.15 -15.04
CA LEU A 103 4.44 1.85 -14.07
C LEU A 103 4.62 3.36 -14.21
N GLU A 104 3.69 3.99 -14.92
CA GLU A 104 3.59 5.45 -14.94
C GLU A 104 3.16 5.98 -13.57
N GLU A 105 3.68 7.16 -13.19
CA GLU A 105 3.31 7.78 -11.93
C GLU A 105 1.81 8.11 -11.88
N ARG A 106 1.12 7.67 -10.82
CA ARG A 106 -0.29 7.94 -10.55
C ARG A 106 -0.51 8.35 -9.11
N ILE A 107 -1.41 9.31 -8.89
CA ILE A 107 -1.79 9.76 -7.55
C ILE A 107 -2.91 8.87 -7.03
N ILE A 108 -2.73 8.37 -5.80
CA ILE A 108 -3.73 7.58 -5.07
C ILE A 108 -4.69 8.54 -4.35
N TYR A 109 -5.97 8.20 -4.36
CA TYR A 109 -7.00 8.82 -3.54
C TYR A 109 -8.01 7.77 -3.08
N TYR A 110 -8.80 8.11 -2.05
CA TYR A 110 -9.71 7.18 -1.40
C TYR A 110 -11.15 7.64 -1.55
N GLU A 111 -11.99 6.78 -2.10
CA GLU A 111 -13.43 7.00 -2.23
C GLU A 111 -14.19 6.26 -1.13
N ILE A 112 -15.24 6.87 -0.59
CA ILE A 112 -16.13 6.22 0.37
C ILE A 112 -17.22 5.49 -0.42
N GLY A 113 -17.46 4.23 -0.09
CA GLY A 113 -18.58 3.45 -0.57
C GLY A 113 -19.50 2.95 0.53
N GLU A 114 -20.61 2.39 0.08
CA GLU A 114 -21.72 1.93 0.93
C GLU A 114 -21.71 0.42 1.16
N GLU A 115 -21.16 -0.36 0.23
CA GLU A 115 -21.11 -1.83 0.32
C GLU A 115 -19.67 -2.32 0.49
N PRO A 116 -19.41 -3.31 1.34
CA PRO A 116 -18.10 -3.96 1.43
C PRO A 116 -17.78 -4.66 0.12
N ASP A 117 -16.57 -4.46 -0.41
CA ASP A 117 -16.01 -5.40 -1.38
C ASP A 117 -15.72 -6.66 -0.58
N ILE A 118 -16.68 -7.58 -0.58
CA ILE A 118 -16.53 -8.89 0.02
C ILE A 118 -16.08 -9.78 -1.13
N LEU A 119 -14.81 -10.20 -1.13
CA LEU A 119 -14.33 -11.20 -2.08
C LEU A 119 -15.04 -12.54 -1.83
N ASN A 120 -16.21 -12.74 -2.44
CA ASN A 120 -16.96 -14.01 -2.46
C ASN A 120 -17.22 -14.66 -1.08
N TYR A 121 -17.38 -13.89 0.00
CA TYR A 121 -17.82 -14.46 1.28
C TYR A 121 -19.36 -14.44 1.34
N ASP A 122 -19.95 -15.52 1.87
CA ASP A 122 -21.41 -15.73 1.93
C ASP A 122 -22.13 -14.52 2.57
N ASP A 123 -23.35 -14.24 2.07
CA ASP A 123 -24.18 -13.06 2.38
C ASP A 123 -24.64 -12.93 3.86
N GLU A 124 -24.15 -13.77 4.77
CA GLU A 124 -24.54 -13.82 6.20
C GLU A 124 -23.37 -13.49 7.16
N ILE A 125 -22.55 -12.49 6.84
CA ILE A 125 -21.54 -11.98 7.78
C ILE A 125 -22.02 -10.64 8.34
N ASP A 126 -22.22 -10.58 9.66
CA ASP A 126 -22.72 -9.39 10.35
C ASP A 126 -21.60 -8.39 10.70
N ASP A 127 -20.36 -8.86 10.86
CA ASP A 127 -19.23 -8.08 11.35
C ASP A 127 -18.01 -8.11 10.41
N TYR A 128 -17.64 -6.92 9.92
CA TYR A 128 -16.48 -6.69 9.05
C TYR A 128 -15.53 -5.64 9.62
N LEU A 129 -14.24 -5.82 9.33
CA LEU A 129 -13.23 -4.79 9.48
C LEU A 129 -13.08 -4.03 8.17
N THR A 130 -13.11 -2.70 8.25
CA THR A 130 -12.98 -1.82 7.10
C THR A 130 -11.70 -1.03 7.19
N SER A 131 -10.93 -0.97 6.11
CA SER A 131 -9.72 -0.18 6.03
C SER A 131 -9.96 1.16 5.36
N ARG A 132 -9.19 2.17 5.78
CA ARG A 132 -9.14 3.49 5.13
C ARG A 132 -8.35 3.52 3.84
N ILE A 133 -7.46 2.55 3.62
CA ILE A 133 -6.69 2.44 2.38
C ILE A 133 -7.30 1.48 1.37
N GLY A 134 -8.39 0.78 1.70
CA GLY A 134 -9.08 -0.08 0.75
C GLY A 134 -9.57 -1.39 1.38
N GLY A 135 -10.77 -1.80 1.03
CA GLY A 135 -11.26 -3.16 1.27
C GLY A 135 -11.87 -3.38 2.65
N SER A 136 -12.50 -4.54 2.78
CA SER A 136 -13.20 -4.98 3.96
C SER A 136 -13.13 -6.49 4.08
N ILE A 137 -12.78 -6.99 5.26
CA ILE A 137 -12.68 -8.42 5.51
C ILE A 137 -13.58 -8.80 6.69
N PRO A 138 -14.25 -9.97 6.66
CA PRO A 138 -14.96 -10.50 7.81
C PRO A 138 -14.03 -10.62 9.02
N GLU A 139 -14.51 -10.29 10.22
CA GLU A 139 -13.70 -10.38 11.44
C GLU A 139 -13.16 -11.80 11.69
N ASP A 140 -13.97 -12.82 11.39
CA ASP A 140 -13.63 -14.24 11.58
C ASP A 140 -12.56 -14.78 10.61
N TYR A 141 -12.23 -14.02 9.56
CA TYR A 141 -11.26 -14.42 8.54
C TYR A 141 -9.86 -13.88 8.82
N ILE A 142 -9.71 -13.04 9.83
CA ILE A 142 -8.39 -12.63 10.31
C ILE A 142 -7.99 -13.55 11.46
N GLU A 143 -6.78 -14.11 11.37
CA GLU A 143 -6.17 -14.78 12.53
C GLU A 143 -6.21 -13.84 13.74
N TYR A 144 -6.61 -14.36 14.91
CA TYR A 144 -6.87 -13.63 16.17
C TYR A 144 -5.81 -12.59 16.59
N GLU A 145 -4.63 -12.61 16.00
CA GLU A 145 -3.47 -11.80 16.36
C GLU A 145 -2.87 -11.02 15.18
N LYS A 146 -3.56 -10.99 14.03
CA LYS A 146 -3.27 -10.10 12.91
C LYS A 146 -4.25 -8.91 12.94
N GLY A 147 -3.78 -7.74 12.50
CA GLY A 147 -4.62 -6.56 12.31
C GLY A 147 -4.75 -6.23 10.84
N PHE A 148 -5.97 -6.18 10.30
CA PHE A 148 -6.18 -5.81 8.90
C PHE A 148 -5.85 -4.34 8.65
N ILE A 149 -5.01 -4.08 7.64
CA ILE A 149 -4.59 -2.74 7.25
C ILE A 149 -5.28 -2.30 5.98
N GLY A 150 -5.52 -3.21 5.03
CA GLY A 150 -6.25 -2.91 3.80
C GLY A 150 -5.85 -3.79 2.62
N TRP A 151 -6.53 -3.58 1.49
CA TRP A 151 -6.28 -4.25 0.22
C TRP A 151 -5.74 -3.30 -0.84
N ILE A 152 -4.81 -3.81 -1.62
CA ILE A 152 -4.35 -3.21 -2.87
C ILE A 152 -4.72 -4.19 -3.99
N TYR A 153 -5.55 -3.73 -4.92
CA TYR A 153 -6.01 -4.55 -6.05
C TYR A 153 -5.01 -4.49 -7.20
N GLU A 154 -4.82 -5.62 -7.88
CA GLU A 154 -4.01 -5.70 -9.11
C GLU A 154 -4.52 -4.73 -10.19
N SER A 155 -5.83 -4.49 -10.23
CA SER A 155 -6.52 -3.64 -11.19
C SER A 155 -6.66 -2.17 -10.78
N ILE A 156 -5.93 -1.72 -9.74
CA ILE A 156 -6.07 -0.36 -9.21
C ILE A 156 -5.68 0.75 -10.20
N CYS A 157 -4.86 0.41 -11.20
CA CYS A 157 -4.48 1.30 -12.29
C CYS A 157 -4.55 0.60 -13.64
N ASP A 158 -4.37 1.37 -14.71
CA ASP A 158 -4.40 0.89 -16.11
C ASP A 158 -3.25 -0.10 -16.45
N TYR A 159 -2.35 -0.37 -15.50
CA TYR A 159 -1.20 -1.25 -15.63
C TYR A 159 -1.22 -2.28 -14.49
N GLU A 160 -0.72 -3.48 -14.76
CA GLU A 160 -0.60 -4.56 -13.78
C GLU A 160 0.37 -4.16 -12.64
N LEU A 161 0.12 -4.54 -11.40
CA LEU A 161 1.12 -4.42 -10.33
C LEU A 161 2.03 -5.65 -10.26
N ASN A 162 1.68 -6.72 -10.99
CA ASN A 162 2.31 -8.04 -10.99
C ASN A 162 2.17 -8.79 -9.65
N ILE A 163 1.08 -8.57 -8.91
CA ILE A 163 0.87 -9.14 -7.57
C ILE A 163 0.93 -10.68 -7.61
N GLY A 164 0.55 -11.28 -8.74
CA GLY A 164 0.44 -12.73 -8.89
C GLY A 164 -0.90 -13.29 -8.40
N GLY A 165 -1.79 -12.41 -7.93
CA GLY A 165 -3.16 -12.66 -7.52
C GLY A 165 -4.07 -11.49 -7.90
N ARG A 166 -5.27 -11.45 -7.34
CA ARG A 166 -6.21 -10.33 -7.50
C ARG A 166 -5.92 -9.20 -6.54
N THR A 167 -5.47 -9.54 -5.33
CA THR A 167 -5.31 -8.60 -4.23
C THR A 167 -4.06 -8.89 -3.42
N MET A 168 -3.39 -7.81 -3.02
CA MET A 168 -2.37 -7.79 -1.98
C MET A 168 -3.04 -7.33 -0.68
N THR A 169 -3.03 -8.20 0.32
CA THR A 169 -3.58 -7.94 1.65
C THR A 169 -2.49 -7.48 2.58
N LEU A 170 -2.63 -6.26 3.12
CA LEU A 170 -1.74 -5.71 4.11
C LEU A 170 -2.27 -6.03 5.51
N MET A 171 -1.41 -6.62 6.35
CA MET A 171 -1.74 -6.96 7.73
C MET A 171 -0.63 -6.54 8.68
N LYS A 172 -1.00 -6.24 9.92
CA LYS A 172 -0.09 -6.05 11.04
C LYS A 172 0.03 -7.37 11.79
N ASN A 173 1.24 -7.88 12.01
CA ASN A 173 1.44 -9.04 12.86
C ASN A 173 1.52 -8.66 14.35
N LYS A 174 1.63 -9.68 15.22
CA LYS A 174 1.78 -9.54 16.68
C LYS A 174 2.92 -8.63 17.13
N SER A 175 4.01 -8.62 16.38
CA SER A 175 5.20 -7.81 16.67
C SER A 175 5.01 -6.36 16.23
N GLY A 176 3.90 -6.05 15.57
CA GLY A 176 3.57 -4.73 15.04
C GLY A 176 4.09 -4.46 13.64
N ASN A 177 4.72 -5.44 12.98
CA ASN A 177 5.28 -5.30 11.64
C ASN A 177 4.21 -5.50 10.57
N ILE A 178 4.40 -4.87 9.41
CA ILE A 178 3.54 -5.09 8.25
C ILE A 178 3.96 -6.33 7.48
N GLU A 179 2.98 -7.17 7.17
CA GLU A 179 3.08 -8.35 6.35
C GLU A 179 2.16 -8.22 5.12
N ILE A 180 2.55 -8.92 4.05
CA ILE A 180 1.79 -9.04 2.83
C ILE A 180 1.31 -10.48 2.71
N ASP A 181 0.01 -10.68 2.48
CA ASP A 181 -0.54 -11.92 1.94
C ASP A 181 -1.14 -11.67 0.55
N PHE A 182 -1.21 -12.73 -0.27
CA PHE A 182 -1.72 -12.69 -1.63
C PHE A 182 -2.95 -13.59 -1.77
N GLU A 183 -3.99 -13.07 -2.42
CA GLU A 183 -5.22 -13.82 -2.78
C GLU A 183 -5.52 -13.73 -4.28
#